data_AF-A0AAF0DVK5-F1
#
_entry.id   AF-A0AAF0DVK5-F1
#
_cell.length_a   1.000
_cell.length_b   1.000
_cell.length_c   1.000
_cell.angle_alpha   90.00
_cell.angle_beta   90.00
_cell.angle_gamma   90.00
#
_symmetry.space_group_name_H-M   'P 1'
#
loop_
_entity.id
_entity.type
_entity.pdbx_description
1 polymer ?
#
loop_
_entity_poly.entity_id
_entity_poly.type
_entity_poly.pdbx_seq_one_letter_code
_entity_poly.pdbx_strand_id
1 'polypeptide(L)'
;MTGAVAQSLDTFLASYAPTAGHKCITLTFAQSSDGKIAGAQSQRVQISGEASMEMTHRLRALHDAILVGIGTVLHDDPQLSVRLGSAPNKHPRPVVLDNELRTPLSSRLIRNAADGSGRSPLLLAAQPQHAADVADWHRRREALTHAGAEVVLVETEADHKLTWPAIRATLNEHHLFSVMVEGGAKVIDSLLAANAEQPGMVQSVIVTVAPKPIGEDGITYTTPLPLEGGQKGGLTFAEALELAPDHIVALRS
;
A
#
# COMPACT_ATOMS: atom_id res chain seq x y z
N MET A 1 6.42 -22.34 9.84
CA MET A 1 6.77 -22.60 8.42
C MET A 1 7.79 -23.73 8.34
N THR A 2 7.66 -24.68 7.40
CA THR A 2 8.68 -25.74 7.20
C THR A 2 9.92 -25.17 6.49
N GLY A 3 11.08 -25.82 6.61
CA GLY A 3 12.33 -25.33 6.00
C GLY A 3 12.29 -25.14 4.48
N ALA A 4 11.62 -26.02 3.73
CA ALA A 4 11.49 -25.89 2.27
C ALA A 4 10.64 -24.67 1.87
N VAL A 5 9.49 -24.49 2.52
CA VAL A 5 8.61 -23.32 2.29
C VAL A 5 9.33 -22.02 2.64
N ALA A 6 10.12 -21.99 3.71
CA ALA A 6 10.93 -20.84 4.07
C ALA A 6 11.97 -20.49 2.97
N GLN A 7 12.65 -21.49 2.43
CA GLN A 7 13.62 -21.30 1.34
C GLN A 7 12.96 -20.80 0.03
N SER A 8 11.78 -21.33 -0.30
CA SER A 8 11.00 -20.86 -1.45
C SER A 8 10.55 -19.40 -1.25
N LEU A 9 10.10 -19.05 -0.04
CA LEU A 9 9.74 -17.68 0.31
C LEU A 9 10.95 -16.74 0.24
N ASP A 10 12.11 -17.16 0.72
CA ASP A 10 13.35 -16.37 0.64
C ASP A 10 13.73 -16.08 -0.81
N THR A 11 13.63 -17.09 -1.67
CA THR A 11 13.93 -16.99 -3.10
C THR A 11 12.92 -16.06 -3.80
N PHE A 12 11.64 -16.23 -3.51
CA PHE A 12 10.58 -15.36 -4.02
C PHE A 12 10.82 -13.91 -3.62
N LEU A 13 11.04 -13.63 -2.34
CA LEU A 13 11.32 -12.27 -1.84
C LEU A 13 12.57 -11.67 -2.47
N ALA A 14 13.62 -12.45 -2.72
CA ALA A 14 14.82 -11.98 -3.40
C ALA A 14 14.54 -11.55 -4.85
N SER A 15 13.66 -12.27 -5.57
CA SER A 15 13.25 -11.92 -6.93
C SER A 15 12.50 -10.58 -6.99
N TYR A 16 11.73 -10.25 -5.96
CA TYR A 16 10.89 -9.03 -5.89
C TYR A 16 11.47 -7.94 -4.96
N ALA A 17 12.70 -8.11 -4.48
CA ALA A 17 13.35 -7.11 -3.66
C ALA A 17 13.69 -5.87 -4.51
N PRO A 18 13.45 -4.65 -4.00
CA PRO A 18 13.93 -3.43 -4.63
C PRO A 18 15.45 -3.43 -4.83
N THR A 19 15.90 -3.08 -6.02
CA THR A 19 17.33 -2.81 -6.27
C THR A 19 17.68 -1.43 -5.73
N ALA A 20 18.75 -1.33 -4.94
CA ALA A 20 19.20 -0.06 -4.37
C ALA A 20 19.41 1.00 -5.46
N GLY A 21 18.83 2.20 -5.26
CA GLY A 21 18.91 3.32 -6.20
C GLY A 21 17.94 3.24 -7.39
N HIS A 22 17.23 2.13 -7.57
CA HIS A 22 16.17 2.02 -8.57
C HIS A 22 14.81 2.41 -8.00
N LYS A 23 14.06 3.16 -8.78
CA LYS A 23 12.70 3.56 -8.44
C LYS A 23 11.76 2.40 -8.70
N CYS A 24 11.07 1.91 -7.69
CA CYS A 24 10.10 0.83 -7.85
C CYS A 24 8.85 1.03 -6.99
N ILE A 25 7.70 0.74 -7.58
CA ILE A 25 6.43 0.59 -6.90
C ILE A 25 6.03 -0.88 -6.95
N THR A 26 5.83 -1.48 -5.78
CA THR A 26 5.29 -2.82 -5.61
C THR A 26 3.88 -2.70 -5.07
N LEU A 27 2.87 -3.08 -5.86
CA LEU A 27 1.50 -3.19 -5.37
C LEU A 27 1.32 -4.56 -4.70
N THR A 28 0.73 -4.59 -3.52
CA THR A 28 0.44 -5.85 -2.84
C THR A 28 -0.84 -5.77 -2.04
N PHE A 29 -1.62 -6.83 -2.09
CA PHE A 29 -2.87 -6.94 -1.34
C PHE A 29 -3.25 -8.40 -1.18
N ALA A 30 -4.20 -8.65 -0.28
CA ALA A 30 -4.82 -9.96 -0.12
C ALA A 30 -6.25 -9.93 -0.64
N GLN A 31 -6.66 -10.99 -1.32
CA GLN A 31 -8.03 -11.21 -1.74
C GLN A 31 -8.50 -12.61 -1.33
N SER A 32 -9.81 -12.77 -1.14
CA SER A 32 -10.48 -14.06 -1.07
C SER A 32 -10.54 -14.74 -2.44
N SER A 33 -11.00 -16.00 -2.46
CA SER A 33 -11.16 -16.79 -3.69
C SER A 33 -12.19 -16.22 -4.67
N ASP A 34 -13.11 -15.38 -4.19
CA ASP A 34 -14.07 -14.59 -4.97
C ASP A 34 -13.60 -13.14 -5.23
N GLY A 35 -12.31 -12.85 -5.05
CA GLY A 35 -11.67 -11.59 -5.42
C GLY A 35 -11.91 -10.42 -4.48
N LYS A 36 -12.47 -10.66 -3.27
CA LYS A 36 -12.80 -9.59 -2.33
C LYS A 36 -11.61 -9.28 -1.42
N ILE A 37 -11.38 -8.00 -1.16
CA ILE A 37 -10.27 -7.50 -0.34
C ILE A 37 -10.74 -7.01 1.05
N ALA A 38 -12.05 -6.84 1.25
CA ALA A 38 -12.65 -6.51 2.53
C ALA A 38 -14.11 -7.02 2.58
N GLY A 39 -14.67 -7.08 3.78
CA GLY A 39 -16.09 -7.40 3.98
C GLY A 39 -17.01 -6.25 3.55
N ALA A 40 -18.32 -6.47 3.70
CA ALA A 40 -19.33 -5.45 3.44
C ALA A 40 -19.04 -4.16 4.23
N GLN A 41 -19.33 -3.01 3.63
CA GLN A 41 -19.12 -1.69 4.25
C GLN A 41 -17.67 -1.46 4.74
N SER A 42 -16.68 -1.99 4.02
CA SER A 42 -15.25 -1.91 4.39
C SER A 42 -14.93 -2.57 5.74
N GLN A 43 -15.72 -3.56 6.16
CA GLN A 43 -15.42 -4.30 7.37
C GLN A 43 -14.08 -5.03 7.23
N ARG A 44 -13.22 -4.88 8.23
CA ARG A 44 -11.95 -5.59 8.30
C ARG A 44 -12.18 -7.10 8.40
N VAL A 45 -11.61 -7.84 7.45
CA VAL A 45 -11.60 -9.30 7.42
C VAL A 45 -10.15 -9.77 7.38
N GLN A 46 -9.79 -10.76 8.19
CA GLN A 46 -8.50 -11.42 8.06
C GLN A 46 -8.59 -12.38 6.87
N ILE A 47 -7.94 -12.00 5.77
CA ILE A 47 -7.86 -12.80 4.54
C ILE A 47 -6.63 -13.71 4.59
N SER A 48 -5.46 -13.12 4.80
CA SER A 48 -4.18 -13.82 4.80
C SER A 48 -4.00 -14.75 6.00
N GLY A 49 -3.41 -15.92 5.76
CA GLY A 49 -2.83 -16.80 6.76
C GLY A 49 -1.51 -16.28 7.32
N GLU A 50 -0.97 -16.98 8.33
CA GLU A 50 0.23 -16.58 9.06
C GLU A 50 1.46 -16.45 8.16
N ALA A 51 1.70 -17.41 7.26
CA ALA A 51 2.84 -17.40 6.34
C ALA A 51 2.79 -16.21 5.38
N SER A 52 1.61 -15.88 4.85
CA SER A 52 1.42 -14.74 3.96
C SER A 52 1.55 -13.41 4.71
N MET A 53 1.08 -13.32 5.96
CA MET A 53 1.33 -12.14 6.81
C MET A 53 2.82 -11.93 7.09
N GLU A 54 3.56 -13.02 7.34
CA GLU A 54 5.02 -12.97 7.49
C GLU A 54 5.68 -12.45 6.20
N MET A 55 5.31 -12.98 5.03
CA MET A 55 5.77 -12.46 3.73
C MET A 55 5.50 -10.97 3.59
N THR A 56 4.28 -10.49 3.88
CA THR A 56 3.93 -9.07 3.81
C THR A 56 4.83 -8.23 4.71
N HIS A 57 5.09 -8.68 5.95
CA HIS A 57 6.01 -7.97 6.85
C HIS A 57 7.46 -7.97 6.35
N ARG A 58 7.91 -9.04 5.70
CA ARG A 58 9.23 -9.10 5.04
C ARG A 58 9.31 -8.16 3.85
N LEU A 59 8.28 -8.12 2.98
CA LEU A 59 8.19 -7.15 1.89
C LEU A 59 8.25 -5.71 2.40
N ARG A 60 7.53 -5.38 3.48
CA ARG A 60 7.60 -4.05 4.11
C ARG A 60 9.02 -3.66 4.50
N ALA A 61 9.79 -4.61 5.04
CA ALA A 61 11.17 -4.36 5.48
C ALA A 61 12.13 -4.08 4.31
N LEU A 62 11.78 -4.52 3.10
CA LEU A 62 12.57 -4.31 1.89
C LEU A 62 12.35 -2.94 1.24
N HIS A 63 11.28 -2.22 1.59
CA HIS A 63 10.91 -0.96 0.96
C HIS A 63 11.23 0.26 1.85
N ASP A 64 11.46 1.41 1.22
CA ASP A 64 11.70 2.69 1.92
C ASP A 64 10.42 3.29 2.47
N ALA A 65 9.30 3.03 1.79
CA ALA A 65 7.97 3.50 2.16
C ALA A 65 6.87 2.45 1.96
N ILE A 66 5.80 2.63 2.72
CA ILE A 66 4.55 1.89 2.60
C ILE A 66 3.41 2.89 2.42
N LEU A 67 2.63 2.72 1.35
CA LEU A 67 1.60 3.66 0.92
C LEU A 67 0.21 3.05 1.01
N VAL A 68 -0.70 3.80 1.63
CA VAL A 68 -2.13 3.47 1.69
C VAL A 68 -2.99 4.69 1.37
N GLY A 69 -4.26 4.46 1.06
CA GLY A 69 -5.24 5.54 0.99
C GLY A 69 -5.78 5.88 2.38
N ILE A 70 -6.25 7.12 2.55
CA ILE A 70 -6.89 7.58 3.78
C ILE A 70 -8.04 6.69 4.27
N GLY A 71 -8.81 6.08 3.36
CA GLY A 71 -9.87 5.14 3.74
C GLY A 71 -9.36 3.97 4.60
N THR A 72 -8.20 3.41 4.26
CA THR A 72 -7.55 2.35 5.06
C THR A 72 -7.18 2.85 6.45
N VAL A 73 -6.69 4.09 6.57
CA VAL A 73 -6.35 4.68 7.87
C VAL A 73 -7.60 4.87 8.73
N LEU A 74 -8.69 5.36 8.14
CA LEU A 74 -9.95 5.60 8.86
C LEU A 74 -10.64 4.31 9.30
N HIS A 75 -10.57 3.25 8.51
CA HIS A 75 -11.25 1.98 8.80
C HIS A 75 -10.43 1.04 9.68
N ASP A 76 -9.10 0.95 9.46
CA ASP A 76 -8.27 -0.08 10.10
C ASP A 76 -7.32 0.44 11.20
N ASP A 77 -7.10 1.76 11.25
CA ASP A 77 -6.07 2.41 12.09
C ASP A 77 -4.74 1.63 12.10
N PRO A 78 -4.13 1.39 10.91
CA PRO A 78 -3.00 0.48 10.78
C PRO A 78 -1.73 1.10 11.39
N GLN A 79 -0.81 0.24 11.83
CA GLN A 79 0.51 0.70 12.27
C GLN A 79 1.50 0.88 11.12
N LEU A 80 1.29 0.16 10.00
CA LEU A 80 2.18 0.13 8.83
C LEU A 80 3.66 -0.16 9.16
N SER A 81 3.92 -0.79 10.32
CA SER A 81 5.24 -1.20 10.77
C SER A 81 5.57 -2.64 10.38
N VAL A 82 6.85 -2.98 10.51
CA VAL A 82 7.39 -4.34 10.32
C VAL A 82 7.37 -5.06 11.67
N ARG A 83 6.81 -6.26 11.71
CA ARG A 83 6.66 -7.07 12.92
C ARG A 83 7.29 -8.45 12.73
N LEU A 84 8.58 -8.45 12.45
CA LEU A 84 9.39 -9.65 12.41
C LEU A 84 10.13 -9.72 13.74
N GLY A 85 10.02 -10.82 14.47
CA GLY A 85 10.71 -10.99 15.74
C GLY A 85 12.23 -10.90 15.56
N SER A 86 12.93 -10.39 16.59
CA SER A 86 14.40 -10.38 16.75
C SER A 86 15.23 -9.67 15.67
N ALA A 87 15.09 -8.34 15.56
CA ALA A 87 16.10 -7.37 15.08
C ALA A 87 15.51 -5.93 15.20
N PRO A 88 16.32 -4.86 15.18
CA PRO A 88 15.78 -3.54 14.84
C PRO A 88 15.22 -3.62 13.41
N ASN A 89 13.89 -3.68 13.31
CA ASN A 89 13.21 -3.74 12.02
C ASN A 89 13.36 -2.37 11.33
N LYS A 90 13.93 -2.33 10.12
CA LYS A 90 13.86 -1.14 9.27
C LYS A 90 12.39 -0.90 8.94
N HIS A 91 11.76 0.05 9.61
CA HIS A 91 10.37 0.42 9.33
C HIS A 91 10.33 1.25 8.04
N PRO A 92 9.46 0.90 7.06
CA PRO A 92 9.20 1.78 5.94
C PRO A 92 8.55 3.07 6.44
N ARG A 93 8.76 4.18 5.72
CA ARG A 93 8.05 5.42 6.01
C ARG A 93 6.56 5.26 5.64
N PRO A 94 5.61 5.50 6.54
CA PRO A 94 4.20 5.53 6.17
C PRO A 94 3.93 6.69 5.22
N VAL A 95 3.21 6.43 4.12
CA VAL A 95 2.71 7.43 3.19
C VAL A 95 1.19 7.27 3.08
N VAL A 96 0.45 8.37 3.25
CA VAL A 96 -1.01 8.34 3.17
C VAL A 96 -1.48 9.29 2.08
N LEU A 97 -2.25 8.76 1.13
CA LEU A 97 -3.00 9.58 0.18
C LEU A 97 -4.25 10.13 0.88
N ASP A 98 -4.20 11.41 1.25
CA ASP A 98 -5.20 12.07 2.08
C ASP A 98 -5.46 13.51 1.58
N ASN A 99 -6.23 13.60 0.49
CA ASN A 99 -6.52 14.85 -0.20
C ASN A 99 -7.00 15.97 0.75
N GLU A 100 -7.77 15.61 1.78
CA GLU A 100 -8.50 16.53 2.67
C GLU A 100 -7.94 16.57 4.10
N LEU A 101 -6.77 15.96 4.37
CA LEU A 101 -6.16 15.93 5.70
C LEU A 101 -7.06 15.31 6.80
N ARG A 102 -7.77 14.24 6.46
CA ARG A 102 -8.69 13.54 7.37
C ARG A 102 -7.99 12.57 8.33
N THR A 103 -6.69 12.37 8.19
CA THR A 103 -5.89 11.49 9.06
C THR A 103 -6.11 11.89 10.52
N PRO A 104 -6.63 11.00 11.38
CA PRO A 104 -6.85 11.33 12.78
C PRO A 104 -5.53 11.59 13.51
N LEU A 105 -5.49 12.65 14.34
CA LEU A 105 -4.38 12.91 15.27
C LEU A 105 -4.20 11.77 16.28
N SER A 106 -5.26 11.01 16.53
CA SER A 106 -5.25 9.81 17.36
C SER A 106 -4.96 8.53 16.57
N SER A 107 -4.52 8.60 15.31
CA SER A 107 -4.14 7.40 14.57
C SER A 107 -2.86 6.78 15.15
N ARG A 108 -2.70 5.46 15.00
CA ARG A 108 -1.47 4.75 15.37
C ARG A 108 -0.26 5.30 14.63
N LEU A 109 -0.41 5.74 13.38
CA LEU A 109 0.69 6.33 12.62
C LEU A 109 1.28 7.57 13.32
N ILE A 110 0.41 8.47 13.79
CA ILE A 110 0.82 9.69 14.51
C ILE A 110 1.41 9.34 15.88
N ARG A 111 0.74 8.46 16.65
CA ARG A 111 1.26 8.04 17.97
C ARG A 111 2.62 7.36 17.89
N ASN A 112 2.79 6.45 16.93
CA ASN A 112 4.04 5.71 16.75
C ASN A 112 5.19 6.64 16.34
N ALA A 113 4.91 7.69 15.55
CA ALA A 113 5.92 8.70 15.24
C ALA A 113 6.29 9.52 16.48
N ALA A 114 5.30 9.90 17.30
CA ALA A 114 5.51 10.70 18.51
C ALA A 114 6.26 9.95 19.62
N ASP A 115 6.05 8.64 19.78
CA ASP A 115 6.72 7.81 20.78
C ASP A 115 8.04 7.17 20.29
N GLY A 116 8.40 7.40 19.02
CA GLY A 116 9.63 6.88 18.42
C GLY A 116 9.58 5.40 18.01
N SER A 117 8.43 4.73 18.12
CA SER A 117 8.24 3.34 17.68
C SER A 117 8.01 3.20 16.16
N GLY A 118 7.82 4.31 15.45
CA GLY A 118 7.64 4.37 14.01
C GLY A 118 8.25 5.61 13.36
N ARG A 119 8.27 5.64 12.02
CA ARG A 119 8.73 6.81 11.26
C ARG A 119 7.61 7.84 11.13
N SER A 120 7.99 9.12 11.05
CA SER A 120 7.08 10.23 10.73
C SER A 120 6.31 9.95 9.43
N PRO A 121 4.96 9.95 9.45
CA PRO A 121 4.16 9.72 8.27
C PRO A 121 4.25 10.90 7.30
N LEU A 122 4.28 10.61 6.00
CA LEU A 122 4.16 11.58 4.93
C LEU A 122 2.71 11.58 4.42
N LEU A 123 2.01 12.70 4.58
CA LEU A 123 0.62 12.88 4.14
C LEU A 123 0.65 13.65 2.82
N LEU A 124 0.20 12.99 1.76
CA LEU A 124 0.05 13.61 0.45
C LEU A 124 -1.37 14.16 0.34
N ALA A 125 -1.48 15.47 0.25
CA ALA A 125 -2.74 16.19 0.30
C ALA A 125 -2.92 17.08 -0.93
N ALA A 126 -4.16 17.48 -1.17
CA ALA A 126 -4.50 18.41 -2.22
C ALA A 126 -4.71 19.82 -1.65
N GLN A 127 -4.68 20.82 -2.53
CA GLN A 127 -5.05 22.18 -2.16
C GLN A 127 -6.54 22.27 -1.80
N PRO A 128 -6.96 23.04 -0.78
CA PRO A 128 -8.39 23.23 -0.53
C PRO A 128 -9.09 23.83 -1.75
N GLN A 129 -10.20 23.21 -2.20
CA GLN A 129 -10.91 23.64 -3.41
C GLN A 129 -11.78 24.88 -3.21
N HIS A 130 -12.35 25.03 -2.02
CA HIS A 130 -13.25 26.12 -1.71
C HIS A 130 -12.62 27.07 -0.70
N ALA A 131 -12.80 28.38 -0.92
CA ALA A 131 -12.31 29.42 -0.02
C ALA A 131 -12.80 29.23 1.43
N ALA A 132 -14.00 28.67 1.61
CA ALA A 132 -14.56 28.37 2.93
C ALA A 132 -13.75 27.31 3.72
N ASP A 133 -13.08 26.39 3.02
CA ASP A 133 -12.35 25.28 3.65
C ASP A 133 -10.90 25.64 3.99
N VAL A 134 -10.36 26.71 3.38
CA VAL A 134 -8.95 27.11 3.50
C VAL A 134 -8.51 27.27 4.95
N ALA A 135 -9.32 27.93 5.78
CA ALA A 135 -8.97 28.18 7.17
C ALA A 135 -8.91 26.89 8.01
N ASP A 136 -9.86 25.96 7.80
CA ASP A 136 -9.83 24.67 8.49
C ASP A 136 -8.69 23.79 7.97
N TRP A 137 -8.48 23.77 6.66
CA TRP A 137 -7.38 23.04 6.03
C TRP A 137 -6.02 23.46 6.61
N HIS A 138 -5.75 24.76 6.75
CA HIS A 138 -4.52 25.26 7.36
C HIS A 138 -4.39 24.83 8.82
N ARG A 139 -5.49 24.93 9.59
CA ARG A 139 -5.52 24.47 10.99
C ARG A 139 -5.22 22.97 11.09
N ARG A 140 -5.76 22.16 10.18
CA ARG A 140 -5.52 20.71 10.15
C ARG A 140 -4.10 20.37 9.76
N ARG A 141 -3.55 21.03 8.75
CA ARG A 141 -2.16 20.89 8.37
C ARG A 141 -1.23 21.22 9.54
N GLU A 142 -1.46 22.35 10.22
CA GLU A 142 -0.63 22.75 11.37
C GLU A 142 -0.71 21.73 12.50
N ALA A 143 -1.92 21.26 12.85
CA ALA A 143 -2.10 20.26 13.90
C ALA A 143 -1.41 18.93 13.57
N LEU A 144 -1.51 18.45 12.32
CA LEU A 144 -0.84 17.22 11.86
C LEU A 144 0.68 17.37 11.86
N THR A 145 1.20 18.51 11.39
CA THR A 145 2.63 18.80 11.42
C THR A 145 3.15 18.87 12.85
N HIS A 146 2.43 19.53 13.76
CA HIS A 146 2.79 19.60 15.17
C HIS A 146 2.78 18.22 15.84
N ALA A 147 1.89 17.33 15.40
CA ALA A 147 1.84 15.94 15.86
C ALA A 147 2.91 15.03 15.23
N GLY A 148 3.80 15.58 14.40
CA GLY A 148 4.96 14.86 13.83
C GLY A 148 4.74 14.26 12.45
N ALA A 149 3.64 14.58 11.76
CA ALA A 149 3.48 14.26 10.34
C ALA A 149 4.21 15.27 9.45
N GLU A 150 4.63 14.84 8.26
CA GLU A 150 5.01 15.75 7.19
C GLU A 150 3.84 15.84 6.20
N VAL A 151 3.37 17.06 5.91
CA VAL A 151 2.23 17.28 4.99
C VAL A 151 2.74 17.95 3.72
N VAL A 152 2.51 17.29 2.57
CA VAL A 152 2.98 17.75 1.26
C VAL A 152 1.81 17.86 0.30
N LEU A 153 1.79 18.98 -0.41
CA LEU A 153 0.80 19.27 -1.44
C LEU A 153 1.22 18.60 -2.74
N VAL A 154 0.32 17.84 -3.32
CA VAL A 154 0.53 17.12 -4.58
C VAL A 154 -0.44 17.64 -5.62
N GLU A 155 0.01 17.68 -6.87
CA GLU A 155 -0.81 18.07 -8.01
C GLU A 155 -2.04 17.17 -8.16
N THR A 156 -3.17 17.78 -8.51
CA THR A 156 -4.44 17.09 -8.70
C THR A 156 -4.98 17.23 -10.11
N GLU A 157 -5.80 16.27 -10.52
CA GLU A 157 -6.67 16.40 -11.69
C GLU A 157 -7.82 17.39 -11.44
N ALA A 158 -8.61 17.64 -12.48
CA ALA A 158 -9.79 18.51 -12.42
C ALA A 158 -10.84 18.00 -11.41
N ASP A 159 -10.90 16.69 -11.16
CA ASP A 159 -11.80 16.07 -10.18
C ASP A 159 -11.21 16.00 -8.76
N HIS A 160 -10.10 16.71 -8.53
CA HIS A 160 -9.41 16.82 -7.25
C HIS A 160 -8.64 15.58 -6.79
N LYS A 161 -8.51 14.54 -7.62
CA LYS A 161 -7.69 13.37 -7.27
C LYS A 161 -6.21 13.65 -7.45
N LEU A 162 -5.39 13.11 -6.55
CA LEU A 162 -3.92 13.13 -6.70
C LEU A 162 -3.53 12.26 -7.89
N THR A 163 -2.59 12.72 -8.72
CA THR A 163 -2.12 11.95 -9.87
C THR A 163 -0.96 11.04 -9.50
N TRP A 164 -0.90 9.82 -10.06
CA TRP A 164 0.23 8.91 -9.83
C TRP A 164 1.59 9.44 -10.31
N PRO A 165 1.68 10.14 -11.46
CA PRO A 165 2.91 10.84 -11.84
C PRO A 165 3.39 11.84 -10.78
N ALA A 166 2.50 12.67 -10.22
CA ALA A 166 2.86 13.63 -9.18
C ALA A 166 3.20 12.95 -7.86
N ILE A 167 2.42 11.94 -7.43
CA ILE A 167 2.73 11.11 -6.26
C ILE A 167 4.14 10.53 -6.39
N ARG A 168 4.47 9.93 -7.54
CA ARG A 168 5.80 9.35 -7.80
C ARG A 168 6.90 10.41 -7.80
N ALA A 169 6.64 11.61 -8.33
CA ALA A 169 7.59 12.72 -8.27
C ALA A 169 7.88 13.13 -6.83
N THR A 170 6.84 13.36 -6.03
CA THR A 170 6.97 13.69 -4.60
C THR A 170 7.72 12.60 -3.83
N LEU A 171 7.37 11.32 -4.02
CA LEU A 171 8.09 10.21 -3.37
C LEU A 171 9.60 10.24 -3.67
N ASN A 172 9.98 10.54 -4.92
CA ASN A 172 11.39 10.67 -5.30
C ASN A 172 12.10 11.86 -4.65
N GLU A 173 11.41 13.01 -4.53
CA GLU A 173 11.94 14.20 -3.86
C GLU A 173 12.21 13.96 -2.38
N HIS A 174 11.45 13.06 -1.74
CA HIS A 174 11.69 12.60 -0.37
C HIS A 174 12.66 11.41 -0.27
N HIS A 175 13.35 11.05 -1.35
CA HIS A 175 14.26 9.91 -1.42
C HIS A 175 13.62 8.56 -1.06
N LEU A 176 12.31 8.41 -1.34
CA LEU A 176 11.56 7.18 -1.17
C LEU A 176 11.51 6.45 -2.52
N PHE A 177 12.60 5.78 -2.88
CA PHE A 177 12.75 5.16 -4.20
C PHE A 177 12.02 3.82 -4.30
N SER A 178 11.88 3.09 -3.20
CA SER A 178 11.11 1.85 -3.17
C SER A 178 9.84 2.00 -2.32
N VAL A 179 8.68 1.81 -2.95
CA VAL A 179 7.37 2.00 -2.30
C VAL A 179 6.51 0.75 -2.44
N MET A 180 6.10 0.20 -1.30
CA MET A 180 5.11 -0.85 -1.22
C MET A 180 3.72 -0.24 -1.06
N VAL A 181 2.82 -0.45 -2.00
CA VAL A 181 1.44 0.02 -1.94
C VAL A 181 0.57 -1.12 -1.42
N GLU A 182 -0.04 -0.96 -0.24
CA GLU A 182 -0.97 -1.95 0.34
C GLU A 182 -2.45 -1.58 0.17
N GLY A 183 -2.71 -0.43 -0.46
CA GLY A 183 -3.94 0.35 -0.31
C GLY A 183 -5.27 -0.37 -0.54
N GLY A 184 -6.36 0.29 -0.12
CA GLY A 184 -7.74 -0.16 -0.38
C GLY A 184 -8.16 -0.07 -1.86
N ALA A 185 -9.36 -0.60 -2.17
CA ALA A 185 -9.85 -0.82 -3.54
C ALA A 185 -9.62 0.36 -4.51
N LYS A 186 -9.91 1.59 -4.07
CA LYS A 186 -9.75 2.79 -4.92
C LYS A 186 -8.30 3.09 -5.29
N VAL A 187 -7.35 2.82 -4.39
CA VAL A 187 -5.91 3.00 -4.64
C VAL A 187 -5.39 1.90 -5.55
N ILE A 188 -5.86 0.66 -5.35
CA ILE A 188 -5.55 -0.46 -6.25
C ILE A 188 -6.01 -0.11 -7.68
N ASP A 189 -7.28 0.27 -7.84
CA ASP A 189 -7.83 0.58 -9.15
C ASP A 189 -7.15 1.77 -9.83
N SER A 190 -6.92 2.86 -9.10
CA SER A 190 -6.28 4.04 -9.70
C SER A 190 -4.82 3.77 -10.10
N LEU A 191 -4.09 2.96 -9.32
CA LEU A 191 -2.71 2.61 -9.62
C LEU A 191 -2.61 1.69 -10.84
N LEU A 192 -3.49 0.69 -10.92
CA LEU A 192 -3.54 -0.23 -12.05
C LEU A 192 -3.97 0.49 -13.35
N ALA A 193 -4.93 1.42 -13.25
CA ALA A 193 -5.30 2.28 -14.38
C ALA A 193 -4.11 3.13 -14.84
N ALA A 194 -3.41 3.79 -13.91
CA ALA A 194 -2.22 4.56 -14.25
C ALA A 194 -1.10 3.71 -14.87
N ASN A 195 -0.94 2.45 -14.46
CA ASN A 195 0.00 1.53 -15.09
C ASN A 195 -0.43 1.10 -16.50
N ALA A 196 -1.72 0.90 -16.73
CA ALA A 196 -2.23 0.56 -18.05
C ALA A 196 -2.03 1.72 -19.05
N GLU A 197 -2.14 2.96 -18.58
CA GLU A 197 -1.87 4.17 -19.38
C GLU A 197 -0.38 4.43 -19.58
N GLN A 198 0.42 4.21 -18.53
CA GLN A 198 1.88 4.39 -18.52
C GLN A 198 2.57 3.13 -17.97
N PRO A 199 2.83 2.12 -18.82
CA PRO A 199 3.52 0.90 -18.42
C PRO A 199 4.84 1.18 -17.70
N GLY A 200 5.12 0.41 -16.65
CA GLY A 200 6.24 0.66 -15.75
C GLY A 200 5.93 1.65 -14.61
N MET A 201 4.68 2.06 -14.40
CA MET A 201 4.27 2.73 -13.15
C MET A 201 4.41 1.78 -11.96
N VAL A 202 4.05 0.51 -12.15
CA VAL A 202 4.16 -0.57 -11.16
C VAL A 202 5.13 -1.60 -11.68
N GLN A 203 6.19 -1.90 -10.91
CA GLN A 203 7.19 -2.90 -11.29
C GLN A 203 6.71 -4.32 -10.97
N SER A 204 5.97 -4.48 -9.89
CA SER A 204 5.48 -5.78 -9.45
C SER A 204 4.14 -5.68 -8.75
N VAL A 205 3.29 -6.68 -8.97
CA VAL A 205 2.05 -6.88 -8.21
C VAL A 205 2.14 -8.21 -7.51
N ILE A 206 1.97 -8.24 -6.18
CA ILE A 206 2.01 -9.46 -5.36
C ILE A 206 0.66 -9.63 -4.67
N VAL A 207 -0.13 -10.58 -5.15
CA VAL A 207 -1.47 -10.85 -4.65
C VAL A 207 -1.46 -12.11 -3.79
N THR A 208 -1.88 -11.99 -2.53
CA THR A 208 -2.21 -13.17 -1.71
C THR A 208 -3.65 -13.58 -2.01
N VAL A 209 -3.87 -14.83 -2.40
CA VAL A 209 -5.23 -15.36 -2.64
C VAL A 209 -5.53 -16.42 -1.60
N ALA A 210 -6.45 -16.08 -0.70
CA ALA A 210 -6.93 -17.00 0.34
C ALA A 210 -8.06 -17.89 -0.22
N PRO A 211 -8.18 -19.15 0.22
CA PRO A 211 -9.14 -20.09 -0.36
C PRO A 211 -10.59 -19.82 0.03
N LYS A 212 -10.80 -19.10 1.15
CA LYS A 212 -12.14 -18.85 1.69
C LYS A 212 -12.78 -17.63 1.02
N PRO A 213 -14.01 -17.74 0.48
CA PRO A 213 -14.73 -16.60 -0.07
C PRO A 213 -15.24 -15.67 1.05
N ILE A 214 -15.42 -14.39 0.71
CA ILE A 214 -16.05 -13.40 1.61
C ILE A 214 -17.55 -13.29 1.33
N GLY A 215 -17.97 -13.40 0.07
CA GLY A 215 -19.36 -13.24 -0.36
C GLY A 215 -19.60 -11.97 -1.20
N GLU A 216 -20.76 -11.93 -1.86
CA GLU A 216 -21.08 -10.95 -2.91
C GLU A 216 -20.98 -9.49 -2.44
N ASP A 217 -21.39 -9.21 -1.20
CA ASP A 217 -21.36 -7.88 -0.58
C ASP A 217 -19.95 -7.39 -0.21
N GLY A 218 -18.92 -8.24 -0.37
CA GLY A 218 -17.54 -7.87 -0.14
C GLY A 218 -17.05 -6.79 -1.10
N ILE A 219 -16.11 -5.97 -0.64
CA ILE A 219 -15.47 -4.94 -1.46
C ILE A 219 -14.42 -5.60 -2.37
N THR A 220 -14.43 -5.24 -3.64
CA THR A 220 -13.45 -5.67 -4.66
C THR A 220 -12.76 -4.45 -5.27
N TYR A 221 -11.64 -4.67 -5.93
CA TYR A 221 -11.14 -3.79 -6.97
C TYR A 221 -11.80 -4.17 -8.31
N THR A 222 -11.86 -3.24 -9.25
CA THR A 222 -12.58 -3.40 -10.53
C THR A 222 -11.65 -3.67 -11.72
N THR A 223 -10.38 -3.31 -11.59
CA THR A 223 -9.38 -3.47 -12.65
C THR A 223 -8.89 -4.91 -12.72
N PRO A 224 -9.19 -5.66 -13.80
CA PRO A 224 -8.85 -7.07 -13.88
C PRO A 224 -7.34 -7.32 -13.99
N LEU A 225 -6.86 -8.35 -13.29
CA LEU A 225 -5.47 -8.80 -13.30
C LEU A 225 -5.33 -10.21 -13.93
N PRO A 226 -4.21 -10.51 -14.62
CA PRO A 226 -3.94 -11.82 -15.22
C PRO A 226 -3.44 -12.83 -14.17
N LEU A 227 -4.23 -13.10 -13.13
CA LEU A 227 -3.81 -13.95 -12.00
C LEU A 227 -3.62 -15.43 -12.37
N GLU A 228 -4.24 -15.89 -13.46
CA GLU A 228 -4.16 -17.27 -13.94
C GLU A 228 -3.21 -17.44 -15.15
N GLY A 229 -2.49 -16.39 -15.53
CA GLY A 229 -1.61 -16.39 -16.69
C GLY A 229 -1.91 -15.29 -17.71
N GLY A 230 -0.95 -15.05 -18.61
CA GLY A 230 -1.06 -14.07 -19.69
C GLY A 230 -0.67 -12.65 -19.27
N GLN A 231 -1.17 -11.66 -20.01
CA GLN A 231 -0.82 -10.25 -19.85
C GLN A 231 -2.06 -9.35 -19.93
N LYS A 232 -2.15 -8.35 -19.06
CA LYS A 232 -3.20 -7.32 -19.06
C LYS A 232 -2.72 -6.03 -18.41
N GLY A 233 -3.08 -4.88 -18.98
CA GLY A 233 -2.78 -3.57 -18.38
C GLY A 233 -1.28 -3.31 -18.18
N GLY A 234 -0.44 -3.82 -19.09
CA GLY A 234 1.01 -3.72 -18.98
C GLY A 234 1.64 -4.67 -17.94
N LEU A 235 0.88 -5.58 -17.33
CA LEU A 235 1.37 -6.57 -16.37
C LEU A 235 1.25 -7.99 -16.93
N THR A 236 2.26 -8.81 -16.69
CA THR A 236 2.34 -10.21 -17.11
C THR A 236 2.44 -11.12 -15.90
N PHE A 237 1.74 -12.25 -15.91
CA PHE A 237 1.93 -13.31 -14.92
C PHE A 237 3.38 -13.80 -14.91
N ALA A 238 4.02 -13.79 -13.75
CA ALA A 238 5.42 -14.19 -13.61
C ALA A 238 5.54 -15.56 -12.95
N GLU A 239 5.00 -15.71 -11.74
CA GLU A 239 5.08 -16.95 -10.97
C GLU A 239 3.99 -17.02 -9.89
N ALA A 240 3.84 -18.21 -9.30
CA ALA A 240 3.02 -18.42 -8.12
C ALA A 240 3.82 -19.19 -7.04
N LEU A 241 3.53 -18.90 -5.77
CA LEU A 241 4.13 -19.53 -4.61
C LEU A 241 3.04 -20.01 -3.65
N GLU A 242 3.09 -21.28 -3.26
CA GLU A 242 2.17 -21.84 -2.26
C GLU A 242 2.65 -21.51 -0.84
N LEU A 243 1.84 -20.74 -0.11
CA LEU A 243 2.01 -20.43 1.31
C LEU A 243 0.76 -20.88 2.06
N ALA A 244 0.57 -22.20 2.13
CA ALA A 244 -0.66 -22.82 2.61
C ALA A 244 -1.21 -22.17 3.91
N PRO A 245 -2.51 -21.85 3.96
CA PRO A 245 -3.54 -22.24 2.98
C PRO A 245 -3.65 -21.31 1.76
N ASP A 246 -2.85 -20.25 1.70
CA ASP A 246 -2.91 -19.25 0.64
C ASP A 246 -1.99 -19.63 -0.52
N HIS A 247 -2.29 -19.09 -1.70
CA HIS A 247 -1.32 -19.03 -2.80
C HIS A 247 -1.02 -17.58 -3.14
N ILE A 248 0.24 -17.30 -3.45
CA ILE A 248 0.74 -15.98 -3.81
C ILE A 248 0.92 -15.94 -5.32
N VAL A 249 0.36 -14.94 -5.98
CA VAL A 249 0.55 -14.69 -7.40
C VAL A 249 1.38 -13.43 -7.58
N ALA A 250 2.43 -13.51 -8.39
CA ALA A 250 3.25 -12.36 -8.74
C ALA A 250 3.11 -12.00 -10.22
N LEU A 251 2.95 -10.71 -10.48
CA LEU A 251 2.91 -10.11 -11.81
C LEU A 251 4.05 -9.11 -11.96
N ARG A 252 4.53 -8.91 -13.19
CA ARG A 252 5.57 -7.92 -13.53
C ARG A 252 5.17 -7.06 -14.72
N SER A 253 5.62 -5.81 -14.72
CA SER A 253 5.55 -4.94 -15.90
C SER A 253 6.65 -5.23 -16.91
#